data_AF-A0A919HNW2-F1
#
_entry.id   AF-A0A919HNW2-F1
#
_cell.length_a   1.000
_cell.length_b   1.000
_cell.length_c   1.000
_cell.angle_alpha   90.00
_cell.angle_beta   90.00
_cell.angle_gamma   90.00
#
_symmetry.space_group_name_H-M   'P 1'
#
loop_
_entity.id
_entity.type
_entity.pdbx_description
1 polymer ?
#
loop_
_entity_poly.entity_id
_entity_poly.type
_entity_poly.pdbx_seq_one_letter_code
_entity_poly.pdbx_strand_id
1 'polypeptide(L)'
;MTLASAPVVVGGLALANDLSSVNAVELRTGKVRWRVESPLTLSQLGHTIAASEKVTAVLFSTLSINGQSALGGDTAGCLALRTSDGKQLWALREKPRSIPAMPSPYAPPSASPPDIAGGSGSQMPETWGVAVRDNRVFLSGGGRVRAYRTDAG
;
A
#
# COMPACT_ATOMS: atom_id res chain seq x y z
N MET A 1 -18.26 -8.29 9.13
CA MET A 1 -17.71 -7.05 9.73
C MET A 1 -16.88 -6.38 8.64
N THR A 2 -17.36 -5.28 8.07
CA THR A 2 -16.70 -4.59 6.94
C THR A 2 -15.72 -3.57 7.51
N LEU A 3 -14.44 -3.90 7.51
CA LEU A 3 -13.39 -2.91 7.75
C LEU A 3 -13.32 -2.02 6.50
N ALA A 4 -13.53 -0.71 6.65
CA ALA A 4 -13.41 0.26 5.56
C ALA A 4 -12.34 1.28 5.94
N SER A 5 -11.52 1.68 4.97
CA SER A 5 -10.61 2.81 5.19
C SER A 5 -11.41 4.09 5.42
N ALA A 6 -10.83 5.05 6.15
CA ALA A 6 -11.44 6.36 6.29
C ALA A 6 -11.61 6.99 4.89
N PRO A 7 -12.80 7.49 4.52
CA PRO A 7 -13.02 8.05 3.20
C PRO A 7 -12.22 9.34 3.00
N VAL A 8 -11.78 9.58 1.76
CA VAL A 8 -11.14 10.82 1.34
C VAL A 8 -12.13 11.64 0.53
N VAL A 9 -12.32 12.90 0.92
CA VAL A 9 -13.19 13.83 0.21
C VAL A 9 -12.36 14.72 -0.70
N VAL A 10 -12.72 14.78 -1.98
CA VAL A 10 -12.06 15.64 -2.98
C VAL A 10 -13.07 16.19 -3.98
N GLY A 11 -13.12 17.52 -4.11
CA GLY A 11 -14.15 18.20 -4.90
C GLY A 11 -15.56 17.75 -4.49
N GLY A 12 -16.33 17.22 -5.44
CA GLY A 12 -17.68 16.70 -5.21
C GLY A 12 -17.78 15.19 -4.90
N LEU A 13 -16.66 14.51 -4.61
CA LEU A 13 -16.59 13.06 -4.43
C LEU A 13 -16.14 12.67 -3.02
N ALA A 14 -16.76 11.64 -2.46
CA ALA A 14 -16.21 10.81 -1.40
C ALA A 14 -15.60 9.55 -2.01
N LEU A 15 -14.34 9.29 -1.70
CA LEU A 15 -13.58 8.13 -2.14
C LEU A 15 -13.37 7.18 -0.97
N ALA A 16 -13.69 5.90 -1.14
CA ALA A 16 -13.47 4.88 -0.14
C ALA A 16 -12.99 3.58 -0.79
N ASN A 17 -12.22 2.78 -0.06
CA ASN A 17 -11.86 1.44 -0.51
C ASN A 17 -12.24 0.37 0.52
N ASP A 18 -12.62 -0.79 0.02
CA ASP A 18 -12.69 -2.03 0.77
C ASP A 18 -11.50 -2.93 0.37
N LEU A 19 -11.57 -4.24 0.63
CA LEU A 19 -10.52 -5.20 0.28
C LEU A 19 -10.38 -5.45 -1.22
N SER A 20 -11.39 -5.16 -2.03
CA SER A 20 -11.43 -5.57 -3.44
C SER A 20 -11.81 -4.45 -4.39
N SER A 21 -12.17 -3.29 -3.89
CA SER A 21 -12.67 -2.21 -4.72
C SER A 21 -12.43 -0.82 -4.15
N VAL A 22 -12.33 0.13 -5.07
CA VAL A 22 -12.32 1.57 -4.80
C VAL A 22 -13.60 2.16 -5.37
N ASN A 23 -14.31 2.92 -4.55
CA ASN A 23 -15.59 3.50 -4.88
C ASN A 23 -15.49 5.02 -4.82
N ALA A 24 -16.03 5.70 -5.82
CA ALA A 24 -16.28 7.14 -5.77
C ALA A 24 -17.77 7.41 -5.72
N VAL A 25 -18.18 8.14 -4.70
CA VAL A 25 -19.58 8.48 -4.43
C VAL A 25 -19.76 9.98 -4.59
N GLU A 26 -20.75 10.40 -5.36
CA GLU A 26 -21.13 11.81 -5.45
C GLU A 26 -21.71 12.27 -4.11
N LEU A 27 -21.11 13.28 -3.48
CA LEU A 27 -21.49 13.75 -2.15
C LEU A 27 -22.95 14.22 -2.07
N ARG A 28 -23.45 14.83 -3.14
CA ARG A 28 -24.79 15.43 -3.17
C ARG A 28 -25.89 14.37 -3.22
N THR A 29 -25.67 13.28 -3.96
CA THR A 29 -26.72 12.31 -4.28
C THR A 29 -26.51 10.96 -3.60
N GLY A 30 -25.31 10.70 -3.08
CA GLY A 30 -24.92 9.39 -2.55
C GLY A 30 -24.77 8.32 -3.63
N LYS A 31 -24.84 8.67 -4.92
CA LYS A 31 -24.71 7.70 -6.01
C LYS A 31 -23.25 7.38 -6.31
N VAL A 32 -22.96 6.11 -6.54
CA VAL A 32 -21.65 5.68 -7.04
C VAL A 32 -21.46 6.24 -8.45
N ARG A 33 -20.44 7.07 -8.61
CA ARG A 33 -20.05 7.66 -9.90
C ARG A 33 -19.20 6.68 -10.71
N TRP A 34 -18.26 6.02 -10.04
CA TRP A 34 -17.46 4.96 -10.61
C TRP A 34 -17.02 3.99 -9.51
N ARG A 35 -16.72 2.76 -9.93
CA ARG A 35 -16.16 1.71 -9.09
C ARG A 35 -15.06 1.00 -9.87
N VAL A 36 -13.93 0.76 -9.21
CA VAL A 36 -12.81 0.01 -9.76
C VAL A 36 -12.61 -1.22 -8.90
N GLU A 37 -12.67 -2.39 -9.51
CA GLU A 37 -12.27 -3.64 -8.87
C GLU A 37 -10.75 -3.78 -8.93
N SER A 38 -10.15 -4.12 -7.80
CA SER A 38 -8.73 -4.41 -7.72
C SER A 38 -8.53 -5.92 -7.92
N PRO A 39 -7.64 -6.35 -8.83
CA PRO A 39 -7.28 -7.76 -8.96
C PRO A 39 -6.39 -8.25 -7.79
N LEU A 40 -5.97 -7.34 -6.90
CA LEU A 40 -5.20 -7.63 -5.69
C LEU A 40 -6.00 -7.18 -4.47
N THR A 41 -5.89 -7.91 -3.37
CA THR A 41 -6.45 -7.50 -2.08
C THR A 41 -5.88 -6.12 -1.70
N LEU A 42 -6.73 -5.16 -1.38
CA LEU A 42 -6.32 -3.83 -0.94
C LEU A 42 -6.00 -3.83 0.55
N SER A 43 -5.05 -2.99 0.98
CA SER A 43 -4.77 -2.87 2.41
C SER A 43 -5.92 -2.18 3.13
N GLN A 44 -6.17 -2.62 4.38
CA GLN A 44 -7.07 -1.97 5.34
C GLN A 44 -6.32 -1.34 6.52
N LEU A 45 -4.99 -1.46 6.56
CA LEU A 45 -4.17 -0.96 7.67
C LEU A 45 -3.52 0.36 7.26
N GLY A 46 -3.98 1.46 7.85
CA GLY A 46 -3.40 2.80 7.70
C GLY A 46 -4.10 3.71 6.68
N HIS A 47 -3.44 4.81 6.29
CA HIS A 47 -3.91 5.73 5.26
C HIS A 47 -3.65 5.13 3.88
N THR A 48 -4.58 4.31 3.40
CA THR A 48 -4.44 3.51 2.17
C THR A 48 -4.94 4.22 0.93
N ILE A 49 -5.58 5.37 1.07
CA ILE A 49 -6.11 6.17 -0.03
C ILE A 49 -5.76 7.64 0.17
N ALA A 50 -5.34 8.30 -0.90
CA ALA A 50 -5.13 9.74 -0.96
C ALA A 50 -5.51 10.26 -2.35
N ALA A 51 -5.97 11.50 -2.45
CA ALA A 51 -6.44 12.02 -3.73
C ALA A 51 -6.21 13.53 -3.90
N SER A 52 -6.13 13.93 -5.15
CA SER A 52 -6.32 15.29 -5.67
C SER A 52 -7.47 15.28 -6.67
N GLU A 53 -7.84 16.43 -7.22
CA GLU A 53 -8.84 16.50 -8.29
C GLU A 53 -8.43 15.76 -9.57
N LYS A 54 -7.14 15.44 -9.72
CA LYS A 54 -6.59 14.78 -10.91
C LYS A 54 -6.32 13.30 -10.69
N VAL A 55 -5.82 12.94 -9.50
CA VAL A 55 -5.32 11.60 -9.22
C VAL A 55 -5.87 11.09 -7.89
N THR A 56 -6.33 9.84 -7.89
CA THR A 56 -6.57 9.05 -6.69
C THR A 56 -5.52 7.96 -6.62
N ALA A 57 -4.81 7.87 -5.50
CA ALA A 57 -3.82 6.83 -5.25
C ALA A 57 -4.30 5.91 -4.13
N VAL A 58 -4.16 4.60 -4.34
CA VAL A 58 -4.58 3.56 -3.39
C VAL A 58 -3.49 2.51 -3.20
N LEU A 59 -3.22 2.14 -1.95
CA LEU A 59 -2.24 1.11 -1.58
C LEU A 59 -2.88 -0.28 -1.56
N PHE A 60 -2.31 -1.23 -2.32
CA PHE A 60 -2.77 -2.62 -2.35
C PHE A 60 -2.01 -3.58 -1.42
N SER A 61 -1.03 -3.09 -0.67
CA SER A 61 -0.62 -3.70 0.61
C SER A 61 0.23 -2.66 1.34
N THR A 62 -0.06 -2.40 2.62
CA THR A 62 0.79 -1.54 3.47
C THR A 62 1.89 -2.32 4.17
N LEU A 63 1.90 -3.65 3.97
CA LEU A 63 2.97 -4.52 4.39
C LEU A 63 3.96 -4.60 3.21
N SER A 64 5.00 -3.76 3.29
CA SER A 64 6.30 -3.98 2.63
C SER A 64 6.50 -3.49 1.20
N ILE A 65 6.55 -2.17 0.98
CA ILE A 65 7.30 -1.65 -0.19
C ILE A 65 8.81 -1.75 0.17
N ASN A 66 9.52 -2.76 -0.34
CA ASN A 66 10.95 -3.11 -0.15
C ASN A 66 11.45 -3.85 1.12
N GLY A 67 10.62 -4.38 2.02
CA GLY A 67 11.16 -5.09 3.19
C GLY A 67 10.17 -6.01 3.88
N GLN A 68 10.56 -7.28 4.07
CA GLN A 68 9.83 -8.42 4.68
C GLN A 68 8.41 -8.13 5.20
N SER A 69 7.40 -8.67 4.50
CA SER A 69 6.05 -8.76 5.05
C SER A 69 6.07 -9.77 6.18
N ALA A 70 5.55 -9.39 7.35
CA ALA A 70 5.39 -10.28 8.50
C ALA A 70 4.52 -11.51 8.20
N LEU A 71 3.80 -11.53 7.07
CA LEU A 71 2.89 -12.60 6.67
C LEU A 71 3.31 -13.36 5.41
N GLY A 72 4.43 -12.99 4.78
CA GLY A 72 4.95 -13.69 3.59
C GLY A 72 4.11 -13.54 2.31
N GLY A 73 4.76 -13.32 1.18
CA GLY A 73 4.18 -13.52 -0.15
C GLY A 73 3.43 -12.34 -0.81
N ASP A 74 3.02 -11.31 -0.06
CA ASP A 74 2.18 -10.26 -0.66
C ASP A 74 2.97 -9.23 -1.49
N THR A 75 2.41 -8.90 -2.66
CA THR A 75 2.91 -7.85 -3.56
C THR A 75 2.51 -6.49 -3.00
N ALA A 76 3.47 -5.72 -2.49
CA ALA A 76 3.21 -4.34 -2.12
C ALA A 76 3.19 -3.42 -3.34
N GLY A 77 2.44 -2.34 -3.21
CA GLY A 77 2.41 -1.34 -4.26
C GLY A 77 1.27 -0.35 -4.18
N CYS A 78 1.16 0.44 -5.24
CA CYS A 78 0.25 1.56 -5.35
C CYS A 78 -0.44 1.56 -6.71
N LEU A 79 -1.73 1.83 -6.71
CA LEU A 79 -2.56 2.03 -7.90
C LEU A 79 -2.85 3.51 -8.02
N ALA A 80 -2.54 4.12 -9.17
CA ALA A 80 -2.97 5.48 -9.48
C ALA A 80 -4.13 5.44 -10.47
N LEU A 81 -5.20 6.10 -10.10
CA LEU A 81 -6.43 6.26 -10.86
C LEU A 81 -6.64 7.73 -11.18
N ARG A 82 -7.32 8.01 -12.29
CA ARG A 82 -7.84 9.34 -12.56
C ARG A 82 -9.07 9.57 -11.70
N THR A 83 -9.10 10.68 -10.96
CA THR A 83 -10.18 10.96 -9.99
C THR A 83 -11.55 11.10 -10.64
N SER A 84 -11.61 11.59 -11.89
CA SER A 84 -12.87 11.90 -12.57
C SER A 84 -13.68 10.66 -12.98
N ASP A 85 -13.01 9.57 -13.37
CA ASP A 85 -13.63 8.40 -14.01
C ASP A 85 -13.13 7.06 -13.46
N GLY A 86 -12.17 7.07 -12.53
CA GLY A 86 -11.57 5.84 -11.98
C GLY A 86 -10.64 5.12 -12.96
N LYS A 87 -10.31 5.71 -14.12
CA LYS A 87 -9.43 5.05 -15.10
C LYS A 87 -8.04 4.85 -14.50
N GLN A 88 -7.52 3.62 -14.58
CA GLN A 88 -6.14 3.34 -14.19
C GLN A 88 -5.16 4.16 -15.04
N LEU A 89 -4.30 4.92 -14.36
CA LEU A 89 -3.18 5.65 -14.95
C LEU A 89 -1.93 4.78 -14.95
N TRP A 90 -1.62 4.14 -13.82
CA TRP A 90 -0.55 3.15 -13.69
C TRP A 90 -0.73 2.29 -12.44
N ALA A 91 0.01 1.19 -12.36
CA ALA A 91 0.14 0.36 -11.15
C ALA A 91 1.62 0.07 -10.87
N LEU A 92 2.08 0.41 -9.67
CA LEU A 92 3.42 0.07 -9.20
C LEU A 92 3.34 -1.24 -8.43
N ARG A 93 3.88 -2.33 -8.97
CA ARG A 93 3.98 -3.62 -8.27
C ARG A 93 5.42 -3.90 -7.92
N GLU A 94 5.76 -3.97 -6.65
CA GLU A 94 7.11 -4.39 -6.26
C GLU A 94 7.21 -5.92 -6.26
N LYS A 95 8.26 -6.44 -6.91
CA LYS A 95 8.53 -7.88 -6.90
C LYS A 95 8.85 -8.32 -5.46
N PRO A 96 8.33 -9.45 -4.99
CA PRO A 96 8.78 -10.06 -3.75
C PRO A 96 10.30 -10.23 -3.83
N ARG A 97 11.04 -9.64 -2.88
CA ARG A 97 12.48 -9.86 -2.81
C ARG A 97 12.69 -11.32 -2.44
N SER A 98 13.44 -12.06 -3.26
CA SER A 98 13.85 -13.43 -2.94
C SER A 98 14.60 -13.39 -1.61
N ILE A 99 14.00 -13.94 -0.55
CA ILE A 99 14.71 -14.15 0.71
C ILE A 99 15.64 -15.35 0.42
N PRO A 100 16.97 -15.22 0.59
CA PRO A 100 17.83 -16.39 0.55
C PRO A 100 17.31 -17.39 1.58
N ALA A 101 17.13 -18.65 1.17
CA ALA A 101 16.62 -19.70 2.04
C ALA A 101 17.37 -19.66 3.37
N MET A 102 16.64 -19.52 4.49
CA MET A 102 17.26 -19.62 5.80
C MET A 102 17.98 -20.97 5.89
N PRO A 103 19.23 -21.02 6.39
CA PRO A 103 19.89 -22.29 6.63
C PRO A 103 19.01 -23.11 7.57
N SER A 104 18.79 -24.36 7.19
CA SER A 104 17.90 -25.30 7.88
C SER A 104 18.23 -25.35 9.38
N PRO A 105 17.24 -25.32 10.29
CA PRO A 105 17.47 -25.43 11.74
C PRO A 105 18.00 -26.80 12.18
N TYR A 106 18.27 -27.71 11.24
CA TYR A 106 18.81 -29.06 11.46
C TYR A 106 20.32 -29.18 11.17
N ALA A 107 21.08 -28.09 11.21
CA ALA A 107 22.53 -28.19 11.32
C ALA A 107 22.90 -28.52 12.79
N PRO A 108 23.68 -29.59 13.07
CA PRO A 108 24.08 -29.92 14.44
C PRO A 108 24.94 -28.79 15.03
N PRO A 109 24.82 -28.50 16.34
CA PRO A 109 25.53 -27.38 16.95
C PRO A 109 27.04 -27.66 16.97
N SER A 110 27.81 -26.90 16.18
CA SER A 110 29.24 -26.71 16.48
C SER A 110 29.38 -25.59 17.49
N ALA A 111 29.99 -25.94 18.63
CA ALA A 111 30.13 -25.10 19.80
C ALA A 111 30.92 -23.81 19.51
N SER A 112 30.38 -22.67 19.92
CA SER A 112 31.08 -21.42 20.19
C SER A 112 30.28 -20.61 21.23
N PRO A 113 30.94 -19.83 22.11
CA PRO A 113 30.38 -19.33 23.37
C PRO A 113 29.32 -18.22 23.19
N PRO A 114 28.50 -17.92 24.22
CA PRO A 114 27.40 -16.97 24.09
C PRO A 114 27.93 -15.54 24.13
N ASP A 115 27.97 -14.86 22.99
CA ASP A 115 27.99 -13.40 22.97
C ASP A 115 26.59 -12.89 23.34
N ILE A 116 26.53 -12.10 24.41
CA ILE A 116 25.35 -11.35 24.84
C ILE A 116 25.14 -10.22 23.80
N ALA A 117 24.51 -10.54 22.68
CA ALA A 117 24.05 -9.56 21.71
C ALA A 117 22.63 -9.12 22.09
N GLY A 118 22.50 -7.82 22.34
CA GLY A 118 21.33 -7.19 22.94
C GLY A 118 20.06 -7.29 22.10
N GLY A 119 18.94 -7.27 22.83
CA GLY A 119 17.64 -6.78 22.41
C GLY A 119 17.17 -7.21 21.03
N SER A 120 16.40 -8.30 20.97
CA SER A 120 15.44 -8.51 19.89
C SER A 120 14.38 -7.40 19.97
N GLY A 121 14.71 -6.23 19.44
CA GLY A 121 13.76 -5.15 19.22
C GLY A 121 12.74 -5.69 18.23
N SER A 122 11.48 -5.78 18.66
CA SER A 122 10.35 -6.10 17.80
C SER A 122 10.43 -5.22 16.54
N GLN A 123 10.86 -5.80 15.41
CA GLN A 123 10.75 -5.17 14.09
C GLN A 123 9.25 -5.02 13.81
N MET A 124 8.69 -3.87 14.19
CA MET A 124 7.36 -3.50 13.75
C MET A 124 7.35 -3.55 12.22
N PRO A 125 6.33 -4.15 11.59
CA PRO A 125 6.24 -4.19 10.14
C PRO A 125 6.30 -2.75 9.60
N GLU A 126 7.18 -2.51 8.62
CA GLU A 126 7.29 -1.20 7.97
C GLU A 126 5.96 -0.87 7.30
N THR A 127 5.22 0.08 7.88
CA THR A 127 3.98 0.57 7.29
C THR A 127 4.27 1.67 6.30
N TRP A 128 3.64 1.58 5.13
CA TRP A 128 3.71 2.59 4.08
C TRP A 128 2.44 3.43 4.05
N GLY A 129 2.60 4.72 3.85
CA GLY A 129 1.52 5.69 3.63
C GLY A 129 1.58 6.27 2.22
N VAL A 130 0.44 6.83 1.79
CA VAL A 130 0.30 7.50 0.50
C VAL A 130 -0.20 8.94 0.68
N ALA A 131 0.34 9.85 -0.11
CA ALA A 131 -0.16 11.21 -0.25
C ALA A 131 -0.21 11.59 -1.73
N VAL A 132 -1.12 12.48 -2.10
CA VAL A 132 -1.24 12.97 -3.48
C VAL A 132 -1.25 14.50 -3.47
N ARG A 133 -0.51 15.08 -4.41
CA ARG A 133 -0.58 16.52 -4.71
C ARG A 133 -0.55 16.70 -6.22
N ASP A 134 -1.56 17.38 -6.76
CA ASP A 134 -1.73 17.58 -8.19
C ASP A 134 -1.65 16.26 -8.98
N ASN A 135 -0.63 16.09 -9.82
CA ASN A 135 -0.37 14.89 -10.63
C ASN A 135 0.77 14.02 -10.05
N ARG A 136 1.09 14.17 -8.76
CA ARG A 136 2.16 13.42 -8.10
C ARG A 136 1.62 12.59 -6.95
N VAL A 137 2.06 11.33 -6.92
CA VAL A 137 1.82 10.38 -5.83
C VAL A 137 3.11 10.25 -5.02
N PHE A 138 3.00 10.40 -3.72
CA PHE A 138 4.08 10.24 -2.76
C PHE A 138 3.83 8.99 -1.94
N LEU A 139 4.83 8.11 -1.88
CA LEU A 139 4.82 6.91 -1.06
C LEU A 139 5.88 7.08 0.02
N SER A 140 5.52 6.91 1.29
CA SER A 140 6.44 7.06 2.42
C SER A 140 6.36 5.88 3.38
N GLY A 141 7.50 5.32 3.77
CA GLY A 141 7.59 4.21 4.72
C GLY A 141 9.04 3.78 4.90
N GLY A 142 9.38 3.15 6.03
CA GLY A 142 10.75 2.66 6.30
C GLY A 142 11.83 3.75 6.21
N GLY A 143 11.50 5.00 6.58
CA GLY A 143 12.41 6.15 6.49
C GLY A 143 12.68 6.66 5.06
N ARG A 144 11.90 6.23 4.07
CA ARG A 144 12.06 6.60 2.66
C ARG A 144 10.82 7.32 2.15
N VAL A 145 11.01 8.19 1.16
CA VAL A 145 9.94 8.84 0.39
C VAL A 145 10.22 8.68 -1.09
N ARG A 146 9.20 8.33 -1.87
CA ARG A 146 9.26 8.22 -3.33
C ARG A 146 8.14 9.03 -3.96
N ALA A 147 8.44 9.68 -5.09
CA ALA A 147 7.48 10.49 -5.82
C ALA A 147 7.33 9.96 -7.25
N TYR A 148 6.08 9.78 -7.67
CA TYR A 148 5.71 9.27 -8.99
C TYR A 148 4.82 10.28 -9.69
N ARG A 149 5.14 10.61 -10.94
CA ARG A 149 4.27 11.44 -11.79
C ARG A 149 3.24 10.57 -12.49
N THR A 150 2.04 11.08 -12.71
CA THR A 150 0.97 10.38 -13.42
C THR A 150 0.82 10.76 -14.89
N ASP A 151 1.70 11.63 -15.40
CA ASP A 151 1.73 12.11 -16.78
C ASP A 151 2.93 11.59 -17.59
N ALA A 152 3.79 10.76 -16.98
CA ALA A 152 4.85 10.06 -17.69
C ALA A 152 4.28 8.74 -18.24
N GLY A 153 3.97 8.74 -19.53
CA GLY A 153 3.76 7.54 -20.34
C GLY A 153 5.08 7.03 -20.90
#